data_AF-A0A0S8JX11-F1
#
_entry.id   AF-A0A0S8JX11-F1
#
_cell.length_a   1.000
_cell.length_b   1.000
_cell.length_c   1.000
_cell.angle_alpha   90.00
_cell.angle_beta   90.00
_cell.angle_gamma   90.00
#
_symmetry.space_group_name_H-M   'P 1'
#
loop_
_entity.id
_entity.type
_entity.pdbx_description
1 polymer ?
#
loop_
_entity_poly.entity_id
_entity_poly.type
_entity_poly.pdbx_seq_one_letter_code
_entity_poly.pdbx_strand_id
1 'polypeptide(L)'
;TGPGSAAYPNADHEIASILGDPSKFPVMSSNDDNVLLTYPGPPDYKQPIFAYLDAAAWIAISETMVNWLKARDDPRLPVFAQETPDYVNGISTEPYVGEQNGRMQSSTYYPAISLLGLPVGYNQSAPLYILTYDEIAFIKAEYYLRQGDETAARTAYEAGIAASMERWGVTMDNYLNEPEVNWDSATNDGEKYQRILEQKWAGMFGQGWQAWHEVRRTGFPARVFEYELEGTVFPDLGMPVRKSYPGSEETDNSYNLDEAKARQNIESRNFGMFSTDGIKSQMWWHTRKNPIPTEIDPPER
;
A
#
# COMPACT_ATOMS: atom_id res chain seq x y z
N THR A 1 -6.23 -18.55 10.73
CA THR A 1 -5.31 -17.45 11.08
C THR A 1 -6.16 -16.32 11.64
N GLY A 2 -6.10 -16.07 12.94
CA GLY A 2 -6.76 -14.90 13.52
C GLY A 2 -5.99 -13.62 13.14
N PRO A 3 -6.64 -12.45 13.12
CA PRO A 3 -5.92 -11.17 13.07
C PRO A 3 -4.95 -11.15 14.25
N GLY A 4 -3.64 -11.07 13.97
CA GLY A 4 -2.59 -11.25 14.97
C GLY A 4 -2.82 -10.40 16.22
N SER A 5 -2.38 -10.91 17.38
CA SER A 5 -2.49 -10.26 18.70
C SER A 5 -2.43 -8.73 18.60
N ALA A 6 -3.51 -8.09 19.05
CA ALA A 6 -3.75 -6.69 18.79
C ALA A 6 -2.66 -5.83 19.43
N ALA A 7 -1.86 -5.16 18.59
CA ALA A 7 -0.93 -4.14 19.06
C ALA A 7 -1.63 -3.02 19.85
N TYR A 8 -2.94 -2.87 19.60
CA TYR A 8 -3.85 -2.05 20.37
C TYR A 8 -5.12 -2.85 20.72
N PRO A 9 -5.20 -3.43 21.93
CA PRO A 9 -6.32 -4.31 22.33
C PRO A 9 -7.71 -3.69 22.25
N ASN A 10 -7.83 -2.36 22.28
CA ASN A 10 -9.10 -1.65 22.25
C ASN A 10 -9.53 -1.20 20.84
N ALA A 11 -8.78 -1.55 19.79
CA ALA A 11 -9.03 -1.05 18.43
C ALA A 11 -10.48 -1.29 17.97
N ASP A 12 -10.98 -2.53 18.08
CA ASP A 12 -12.34 -2.86 17.64
C ASP A 12 -13.42 -2.18 18.49
N HIS A 13 -13.17 -1.96 19.79
CA HIS A 13 -14.09 -1.22 20.66
C HIS A 13 -14.17 0.26 20.27
N GLU A 14 -13.04 0.87 19.90
CA GLU A 14 -13.02 2.27 19.44
C GLU A 14 -13.68 2.42 18.07
N ILE A 15 -13.42 1.50 17.13
CA ILE A 15 -14.10 1.47 15.84
C ILE A 15 -15.62 1.32 16.05
N ALA A 16 -16.05 0.40 16.92
CA ALA A 16 -17.47 0.24 17.27
C ALA A 16 -18.07 1.53 17.83
N SER A 17 -17.35 2.22 18.72
CA SER A 17 -17.79 3.49 19.31
C SER A 17 -17.94 4.61 18.28
N ILE A 18 -17.03 4.68 17.31
CA ILE A 18 -17.07 5.64 16.19
C ILE A 18 -18.26 5.33 15.27
N LEU A 19 -18.39 4.08 14.83
CA LEU A 19 -19.45 3.67 13.90
C LEU A 19 -20.85 3.68 14.52
N GLY A 20 -20.95 3.48 15.84
CA GLY A 20 -22.20 3.44 16.59
C GLY A 20 -22.81 4.80 16.93
N ASP A 21 -22.06 5.90 16.78
CA ASP A 21 -22.54 7.27 17.05
C ASP A 21 -22.11 8.24 15.95
N PRO A 22 -22.69 8.15 14.74
CA PRO A 22 -22.34 9.03 13.63
C PRO A 22 -22.70 10.50 13.87
N SER A 23 -23.59 10.78 14.84
CA SER A 23 -23.94 12.15 15.23
C SER A 23 -22.78 12.85 15.95
N LYS A 24 -21.99 12.08 16.69
CA LYS A 24 -20.81 12.54 17.43
C LYS A 24 -19.52 12.33 16.66
N PHE A 25 -19.42 11.22 15.93
CA PHE A 25 -18.24 10.81 15.16
C PHE A 25 -18.62 10.62 13.69
N PRO A 26 -18.88 11.70 12.94
CA PRO A 26 -19.14 11.59 11.51
C PRO A 26 -17.93 10.98 10.80
N VAL A 27 -18.18 10.04 9.90
CA VAL A 27 -17.17 9.39 9.04
C VAL A 27 -17.49 9.68 7.58
N MET A 28 -16.47 9.61 6.73
CA MET A 28 -16.62 9.78 5.27
C MET A 28 -17.71 8.87 4.72
N SER A 29 -18.53 9.43 3.84
CA SER A 29 -19.70 8.80 3.22
C SER A 29 -19.62 8.75 1.69
N SER A 30 -18.74 9.54 1.08
CA SER A 30 -18.51 9.57 -0.37
C SER A 30 -17.14 10.14 -0.71
N ASN A 31 -16.77 10.14 -1.99
CA ASN A 31 -15.55 10.77 -2.48
C ASN A 31 -15.52 12.30 -2.26
N ASP A 32 -16.66 12.96 -2.03
CA ASP A 32 -16.72 14.40 -1.70
C ASP A 32 -16.11 14.69 -0.31
N ASP A 33 -16.05 13.69 0.57
CA ASP A 33 -15.48 13.81 1.92
C ASP A 33 -13.97 13.53 1.96
N ASN A 34 -13.34 13.22 0.81
CA ASN A 34 -11.92 12.89 0.73
C ASN A 34 -11.05 14.04 1.27
N VAL A 35 -10.05 13.71 2.10
CA VAL A 35 -9.05 14.68 2.54
C VAL A 35 -7.90 14.66 1.55
N LEU A 36 -7.69 15.79 0.88
CA LEU A 36 -6.67 15.94 -0.15
C LEU A 36 -5.99 17.32 -0.08
N LEU A 37 -4.77 17.38 -0.59
CA LEU A 37 -4.07 18.62 -0.90
C LEU A 37 -4.29 18.95 -2.38
N THR A 38 -4.77 20.17 -2.64
CA THR A 38 -4.88 20.70 -3.98
C THR A 38 -3.63 21.48 -4.36
N TYR A 39 -3.26 21.40 -5.64
CA TYR A 39 -2.13 22.12 -6.19
C TYR A 39 -2.65 23.11 -7.26
N PRO A 40 -2.59 24.43 -6.99
CA PRO A 40 -3.13 25.43 -7.91
C PRO A 40 -2.37 25.51 -9.25
N GLY A 41 -1.25 24.79 -9.38
CA GLY A 41 -0.50 24.64 -10.61
C GLY A 41 0.73 25.56 -10.69
N PRO A 42 1.40 25.59 -11.85
CA PRO A 42 2.65 26.33 -12.05
C PRO A 42 2.46 27.86 -11.89
N PRO A 43 3.54 28.60 -11.56
CA PRO A 43 4.93 28.11 -11.44
C PRO A 43 5.30 27.54 -10.06
N ASP A 44 4.61 27.95 -8.99
CA ASP A 44 5.12 27.79 -7.62
C ASP A 44 4.58 26.55 -6.88
N TYR A 45 3.43 26.01 -7.31
CA TYR A 45 2.73 24.96 -6.57
C TYR A 45 2.37 23.79 -7.48
N LYS A 46 3.41 23.06 -7.87
CA LYS A 46 3.29 21.79 -8.59
C LYS A 46 3.10 20.64 -7.60
N GLN A 47 2.29 19.66 -8.00
CA GLN A 47 2.16 18.40 -7.29
C GLN A 47 3.55 17.71 -7.16
N PRO A 48 3.94 17.14 -6.00
CA PRO A 48 5.31 16.66 -5.75
C PRO A 48 5.75 15.47 -6.60
N ILE A 49 4.85 14.53 -6.93
CA ILE A 49 5.14 13.42 -7.85
C ILE A 49 5.46 14.00 -9.24
N PHE A 50 4.66 14.94 -9.74
CA PHE A 50 4.95 15.65 -10.98
C PHE A 50 6.30 16.36 -10.91
N ALA A 51 6.55 17.15 -9.86
CA ALA A 51 7.79 17.92 -9.73
C ALA A 51 9.04 17.01 -9.73
N TYR A 52 8.93 15.81 -9.17
CA TYR A 52 9.98 14.81 -9.21
C TYR A 52 10.16 14.22 -10.62
N LEU A 53 9.06 13.90 -11.31
CA LEU A 53 9.08 13.31 -12.66
C LEU A 53 9.53 14.28 -13.75
N ASP A 54 9.18 15.57 -13.62
CA ASP A 54 9.66 16.66 -14.49
C ASP A 54 11.20 16.74 -14.48
N ALA A 55 11.83 16.31 -13.37
CA ALA A 55 13.29 16.21 -13.23
C ALA A 55 13.85 14.80 -13.53
N ALA A 56 13.01 13.76 -13.60
CA ALA A 56 13.41 12.36 -13.73
C ALA A 56 12.38 11.54 -14.55
N ALA A 57 12.54 11.54 -15.88
CA ALA A 57 11.64 10.85 -16.82
C ALA A 57 11.73 9.31 -16.83
N TRP A 58 12.38 8.71 -15.83
CA TRP A 58 12.73 7.28 -15.77
C TRP A 58 12.04 6.55 -14.60
N ILE A 59 10.99 7.13 -14.02
CA ILE A 59 10.22 6.46 -12.96
C ILE A 59 9.15 5.58 -13.58
N ALA A 60 9.44 4.29 -13.53
CA ALA A 60 8.53 3.22 -13.93
C ALA A 60 7.53 2.87 -12.83
N ILE A 61 6.37 2.36 -13.23
CA ILE A 61 5.45 1.68 -12.30
C ILE A 61 6.05 0.33 -11.90
N SER A 62 5.81 -0.10 -10.65
CA SER A 62 6.25 -1.40 -10.13
C SER A 62 5.61 -2.58 -10.87
N GLU A 63 6.41 -3.61 -11.15
CA GLU A 63 5.98 -4.91 -11.68
C GLU A 63 4.89 -5.54 -10.82
N THR A 64 5.04 -5.48 -9.49
CA THR A 64 4.04 -5.99 -8.55
C THR A 64 2.66 -5.37 -8.79
N MET A 65 2.58 -4.05 -8.95
CA MET A 65 1.32 -3.36 -9.19
C MET A 65 0.74 -3.73 -10.56
N VAL A 66 1.56 -3.69 -11.61
CA VAL A 66 1.12 -4.05 -12.96
C VAL A 66 0.59 -5.49 -13.02
N ASN A 67 1.33 -6.44 -12.46
CA ASN A 67 0.91 -7.84 -12.45
C ASN A 67 -0.36 -8.07 -11.62
N TRP A 68 -0.49 -7.40 -10.47
CA TRP A 68 -1.69 -7.50 -9.63
C TRP A 68 -2.94 -6.98 -10.34
N LEU A 69 -2.83 -5.84 -11.05
CA LEU A 69 -3.90 -5.24 -11.84
C LEU A 69 -4.27 -6.12 -13.04
N LYS A 70 -3.27 -6.62 -13.78
CA LYS A 70 -3.48 -7.51 -14.93
C LYS A 70 -4.17 -8.82 -14.54
N ALA A 71 -3.81 -9.40 -13.40
CA ALA A 71 -4.42 -10.64 -12.92
C ALA A 71 -5.92 -10.50 -12.57
N ARG A 72 -6.42 -9.27 -12.45
CA ARG A 72 -7.80 -8.93 -12.09
C ARG A 72 -8.54 -8.19 -13.20
N ASP A 73 -7.96 -8.09 -14.40
CA ASP A 73 -8.48 -7.26 -15.50
C ASP A 73 -8.91 -5.85 -15.00
N ASP A 74 -8.07 -5.26 -14.12
CA ASP A 74 -8.46 -4.08 -13.35
C ASP A 74 -8.50 -2.83 -14.24
N PRO A 75 -9.65 -2.11 -14.29
CA PRO A 75 -9.82 -0.94 -15.15
C PRO A 75 -8.95 0.25 -14.74
N ARG A 76 -8.30 0.23 -13.56
CA ARG A 76 -7.33 1.24 -13.13
C ARG A 76 -5.96 1.11 -13.79
N LEU A 77 -5.64 -0.02 -14.43
CA LEU A 77 -4.35 -0.23 -15.10
C LEU A 77 -3.94 0.89 -16.07
N PRO A 78 -4.77 1.30 -17.05
CA PRO A 78 -4.42 2.40 -17.97
C PRO A 78 -4.33 3.78 -17.28
N VAL A 79 -4.86 3.92 -16.06
CA VAL A 79 -4.73 5.15 -15.26
C VAL A 79 -3.40 5.15 -14.50
N PHE A 80 -2.95 3.99 -14.02
CA PHE A 80 -1.76 3.86 -13.18
C PHE A 80 -0.48 3.71 -14.01
N ALA A 81 -0.58 3.16 -15.21
CA ALA A 81 0.53 2.85 -16.10
C ALA A 81 0.32 3.45 -17.49
N GLN A 82 1.40 3.93 -18.10
CA GLN A 82 1.44 4.18 -19.53
C GLN A 82 1.72 2.89 -20.28
N GLU A 83 1.23 2.79 -21.51
CA GLU A 83 1.69 1.75 -22.43
C GLU A 83 3.21 1.88 -22.66
N THR A 84 3.89 0.75 -22.81
CA THR A 84 5.34 0.75 -23.04
C THR A 84 5.67 1.40 -24.40
N PRO A 85 6.79 2.12 -24.52
CA PRO A 85 7.24 2.62 -25.82
C PRO A 85 7.38 1.54 -26.89
N ASP A 86 7.82 0.34 -26.54
CA ASP A 86 7.94 -0.79 -27.47
C ASP A 86 6.55 -1.26 -27.98
N TYR A 87 5.51 -1.25 -27.14
CA TYR A 87 4.15 -1.54 -27.58
C TYR A 87 3.64 -0.49 -28.57
N VAL A 88 3.77 0.80 -28.22
CA VAL A 88 3.32 1.92 -29.05
C VAL A 88 4.01 1.92 -30.42
N ASN A 89 5.27 1.51 -30.47
CA ASN A 89 6.05 1.41 -31.71
C ASN A 89 5.90 0.06 -32.46
N GLY A 90 5.05 -0.85 -31.98
CA GLY A 90 4.80 -2.15 -32.60
C GLY A 90 5.96 -3.15 -32.50
N ILE A 91 6.87 -2.94 -31.55
CA ILE A 91 8.01 -3.82 -31.25
C ILE A 91 7.57 -4.95 -30.31
N SER A 92 6.64 -4.65 -29.39
CA SER A 92 6.07 -5.59 -28.42
C SER A 92 4.55 -5.73 -28.60
N THR A 93 4.00 -6.90 -28.24
CA THR A 93 2.55 -7.11 -28.14
C THR A 93 2.02 -6.88 -26.72
N GLU A 94 2.92 -6.62 -25.76
CA GLU A 94 2.59 -6.44 -24.35
C GLU A 94 2.50 -4.93 -24.02
N PRO A 95 1.29 -4.38 -23.81
CA PRO A 95 1.10 -2.96 -23.55
C PRO A 95 1.64 -2.53 -22.19
N TYR A 96 1.57 -3.38 -21.16
CA TYR A 96 1.90 -3.00 -19.79
C TYR A 96 2.90 -3.95 -19.16
N VAL A 97 4.07 -3.41 -18.82
CA VAL A 97 5.16 -4.14 -18.16
C VAL A 97 5.69 -3.27 -17.03
N GLY A 98 5.52 -3.69 -15.78
CA GLY A 98 6.09 -2.93 -14.67
C GLY A 98 7.58 -3.23 -14.47
N GLU A 99 8.27 -2.34 -13.78
CA GLU A 99 9.67 -2.49 -13.41
C GLU A 99 9.81 -3.36 -12.16
N GLN A 100 10.68 -4.36 -12.22
CA GLN A 100 11.01 -5.19 -11.08
C GLN A 100 11.48 -4.30 -9.92
N ASN A 101 10.79 -4.38 -8.78
CA ASN A 101 11.15 -3.63 -7.59
C ASN A 101 12.58 -3.95 -7.16
N GLY A 102 13.36 -2.91 -6.85
CA GLY A 102 14.74 -3.06 -6.40
C GLY A 102 15.73 -3.50 -7.46
N ARG A 103 15.36 -3.56 -8.75
CA ARG A 103 16.32 -3.76 -9.85
C ARG A 103 17.35 -2.62 -9.90
N MET A 104 18.59 -2.96 -10.27
CA MET A 104 19.60 -1.94 -10.57
C MET A 104 19.19 -1.12 -11.80
N GLN A 105 19.14 0.20 -11.66
CA GLN A 105 18.74 1.11 -12.75
C GLN A 105 19.52 0.89 -14.05
N SER A 106 20.82 0.56 -13.96
CA SER A 106 21.65 0.29 -15.15
C SER A 106 21.23 -0.95 -15.94
N SER A 107 20.41 -1.82 -15.33
CA SER A 107 19.91 -3.07 -15.92
C SER A 107 18.49 -2.92 -16.49
N THR A 108 17.92 -1.71 -16.44
CA THR A 108 16.56 -1.42 -16.90
C THR A 108 16.57 -1.00 -18.36
N TYR A 109 15.79 -1.68 -19.20
CA TYR A 109 15.53 -1.28 -20.58
C TYR A 109 14.19 -0.55 -20.66
N TYR A 110 14.23 0.76 -20.41
CA TYR A 110 13.04 1.61 -20.30
C TYR A 110 12.03 1.55 -21.47
N PRO A 111 12.41 1.34 -22.74
CA PRO A 111 11.43 1.20 -23.81
C PRO A 111 10.49 0.01 -23.65
N ALA A 112 10.88 -1.03 -22.92
CA ALA A 112 10.03 -2.19 -22.62
C ALA A 112 9.27 -2.07 -21.29
N ILE A 113 9.32 -0.93 -20.60
CA ILE A 113 8.79 -0.75 -19.25
C ILE A 113 7.79 0.41 -19.23
N SER A 114 6.68 0.19 -18.53
CA SER A 114 5.63 1.17 -18.32
C SER A 114 6.09 2.26 -17.35
N LEU A 115 5.94 3.51 -17.77
CA LEU A 115 6.05 4.66 -16.88
C LEU A 115 4.76 4.86 -16.07
N LEU A 116 4.82 5.70 -15.03
CA LEU A 116 3.61 6.10 -14.30
C LEU A 116 2.58 6.73 -15.25
N GLY A 117 1.32 6.33 -15.09
CA GLY A 117 0.20 6.80 -15.89
C GLY A 117 0.06 8.32 -15.86
N LEU A 118 -0.40 8.90 -16.98
CA LEU A 118 -0.48 10.35 -17.15
C LEU A 118 -1.30 11.05 -16.05
N PRO A 119 -2.46 10.53 -15.61
CA PRO A 119 -3.24 11.15 -14.53
C PRO A 119 -2.50 11.20 -13.18
N VAL A 120 -1.57 10.28 -12.96
CA VAL A 120 -0.82 10.14 -11.69
C VAL A 120 0.47 10.96 -11.72
N GLY A 121 1.29 10.74 -12.74
CA GLY A 121 2.65 11.27 -12.80
C GLY A 121 2.79 12.59 -13.57
N TYR A 122 1.93 12.83 -14.56
CA TYR A 122 2.12 13.91 -15.53
C TYR A 122 1.01 14.97 -15.45
N ASN A 123 0.51 15.20 -14.25
CA ASN A 123 -0.49 16.22 -13.95
C ASN A 123 -0.02 17.12 -12.79
N GLN A 124 0.37 18.36 -13.11
CA GLN A 124 0.91 19.33 -12.14
C GLN A 124 -0.10 19.76 -11.08
N SER A 125 -1.39 19.60 -11.36
CA SER A 125 -2.51 20.00 -10.52
C SER A 125 -3.26 18.80 -9.94
N ALA A 126 -2.73 17.57 -10.12
CA ALA A 126 -3.33 16.40 -9.50
C ALA A 126 -3.44 16.60 -7.98
N PRO A 127 -4.56 16.19 -7.36
CA PRO A 127 -4.64 16.21 -5.91
C PRO A 127 -3.68 15.18 -5.30
N LEU A 128 -3.18 15.45 -4.10
CA LEU A 128 -2.51 14.45 -3.27
C LEU A 128 -3.46 14.05 -2.14
N TYR A 129 -3.92 12.81 -2.19
CA TYR A 129 -4.83 12.27 -1.19
C TYR A 129 -4.09 11.95 0.11
N ILE A 130 -4.68 12.35 1.23
CA ILE A 130 -4.19 12.06 2.58
C ILE A 130 -4.99 10.92 3.19
N LEU A 131 -6.31 10.99 3.09
CA LEU A 131 -7.25 9.97 3.57
C LEU A 131 -8.46 9.97 2.65
N THR A 132 -8.90 8.79 2.23
CA THR A 132 -9.97 8.64 1.24
C THR A 132 -11.13 7.80 1.74
N TYR A 133 -12.31 8.02 1.15
CA TYR A 133 -13.51 7.25 1.46
C TYR A 133 -13.34 5.77 1.14
N ASP A 134 -12.66 5.41 0.04
CA ASP A 134 -12.38 4.00 -0.26
C ASP A 134 -11.50 3.34 0.83
N GLU A 135 -10.51 4.06 1.36
CA GLU A 135 -9.74 3.58 2.52
C GLU A 135 -10.64 3.36 3.76
N ILE A 136 -11.54 4.29 4.06
CA ILE A 136 -12.50 4.15 5.18
C ILE A 136 -13.45 2.97 4.95
N ALA A 137 -13.93 2.76 3.72
CA ALA A 137 -14.79 1.63 3.37
C ALA A 137 -14.06 0.29 3.57
N PHE A 138 -12.79 0.18 3.16
CA PHE A 138 -12.00 -1.02 3.41
C PHE A 138 -11.68 -1.23 4.90
N ILE A 139 -11.48 -0.16 5.69
CA ILE A 139 -11.35 -0.27 7.15
C ILE A 139 -12.63 -0.83 7.78
N LYS A 140 -13.81 -0.35 7.33
CA LYS A 140 -15.12 -0.89 7.74
C LYS A 140 -15.26 -2.35 7.34
N ALA A 141 -14.89 -2.72 6.11
CA ALA A 141 -14.96 -4.10 5.63
C ALA A 141 -14.10 -5.03 6.49
N GLU A 142 -12.86 -4.62 6.80
CA GLU A 142 -11.94 -5.37 7.66
C GLU A 142 -12.52 -5.54 9.08
N TYR A 143 -13.09 -4.47 9.64
CA TYR A 143 -13.72 -4.49 10.96
C TYR A 143 -14.93 -5.43 10.99
N TYR A 144 -15.87 -5.30 10.06
CA TYR A 144 -17.07 -6.13 10.02
C TYR A 144 -16.74 -7.61 9.82
N LEU A 145 -15.73 -7.91 9.00
CA LEU A 145 -15.24 -9.28 8.84
C LEU A 145 -14.74 -9.85 10.18
N ARG A 146 -13.98 -9.07 10.98
CA ARG A 146 -13.54 -9.48 12.32
C ARG A 146 -14.69 -9.66 13.31
N GLN A 147 -15.78 -8.92 13.15
CA GLN A 147 -16.99 -9.07 13.97
C GLN A 147 -17.88 -10.23 13.52
N GLY A 148 -17.56 -10.90 12.41
CA GLY A 148 -18.40 -11.95 11.83
C GLY A 148 -19.65 -11.43 11.12
N ASP A 149 -19.74 -10.12 10.84
CA ASP A 149 -20.81 -9.52 10.06
C ASP A 149 -20.45 -9.55 8.57
N GLU A 150 -20.63 -10.71 7.96
CA GLU A 150 -20.29 -10.93 6.55
C GLU A 150 -21.07 -10.00 5.60
N THR A 151 -22.33 -9.70 5.92
CA THR A 151 -23.16 -8.84 5.05
C THR A 151 -22.64 -7.41 5.05
N ALA A 152 -22.32 -6.86 6.23
CA ALA A 152 -21.73 -5.53 6.33
C ALA A 152 -20.31 -5.49 5.75
N ALA A 153 -19.53 -6.55 5.93
CA ALA A 153 -18.18 -6.65 5.37
C ALA A 153 -18.18 -6.61 3.84
N ARG A 154 -19.04 -7.43 3.20
CA ARG A 154 -19.22 -7.44 1.74
C ARG A 154 -19.66 -6.07 1.22
N THR A 155 -20.67 -5.49 1.86
CA THR A 155 -21.20 -4.18 1.46
C THR A 155 -20.12 -3.10 1.50
N ALA A 156 -19.31 -3.07 2.57
CA ALA A 156 -18.22 -2.11 2.71
C ALA A 156 -17.06 -2.39 1.74
N TYR A 157 -16.76 -3.65 1.45
CA TYR A 157 -15.74 -4.05 0.47
C TYR A 157 -16.11 -3.59 -0.95
N GLU A 158 -17.32 -3.88 -1.40
CA GLU A 158 -17.81 -3.47 -2.73
C GLU A 158 -17.92 -1.94 -2.83
N ALA A 159 -18.35 -1.27 -1.75
CA ALA A 159 -18.35 0.20 -1.68
C ALA A 159 -16.95 0.81 -1.78
N GLY A 160 -15.94 0.18 -1.16
CA GLY A 160 -14.55 0.61 -1.27
C GLY A 160 -14.02 0.48 -2.69
N ILE A 161 -14.31 -0.62 -3.38
CA ILE A 161 -13.96 -0.80 -4.80
C ILE A 161 -14.64 0.28 -5.64
N ALA A 162 -15.96 0.44 -5.52
CA ALA A 162 -16.71 1.41 -6.30
C ALA A 162 -16.19 2.84 -6.10
N ALA A 163 -15.93 3.23 -4.85
CA ALA A 163 -15.36 4.53 -4.52
C ALA A 163 -13.96 4.73 -5.10
N SER A 164 -13.12 3.68 -5.09
CA SER A 164 -11.79 3.73 -5.72
C SER A 164 -11.88 3.92 -7.23
N MET A 165 -12.79 3.16 -7.90
CA MET A 165 -13.02 3.29 -9.34
C MET A 165 -13.52 4.68 -9.73
N GLU A 166 -14.51 5.19 -8.98
CA GLU A 166 -15.03 6.55 -9.17
C GLU A 166 -13.94 7.61 -9.00
N ARG A 167 -13.11 7.50 -7.95
CA ARG A 167 -12.02 8.44 -7.69
C ARG A 167 -10.99 8.47 -8.82
N TRP A 168 -10.74 7.34 -9.45
CA TRP A 168 -9.85 7.22 -10.61
C TRP A 168 -10.55 7.47 -11.96
N GLY A 169 -11.85 7.75 -11.95
CA GLY A 169 -12.62 8.06 -13.15
C GLY A 169 -12.81 6.87 -14.09
N VAL A 170 -12.76 5.64 -13.57
CA VAL A 170 -12.91 4.41 -14.36
C VAL A 170 -14.26 3.75 -14.11
N THR A 171 -14.77 3.05 -15.12
CA THR A 171 -16.03 2.29 -14.99
C THR A 171 -15.73 0.91 -14.45
N MET A 172 -16.54 0.44 -13.49
CA MET A 172 -16.34 -0.85 -12.84
C MET A 172 -16.79 -2.04 -13.70
N ASP A 173 -17.74 -1.86 -14.62
CA ASP A 173 -18.30 -2.91 -15.48
C ASP A 173 -18.54 -4.25 -14.72
N ASN A 174 -17.94 -5.34 -15.17
CA ASN A 174 -18.05 -6.67 -14.56
C ASN A 174 -16.95 -6.96 -13.53
N TYR A 175 -16.16 -5.97 -13.11
CA TYR A 175 -14.98 -6.17 -12.26
C TYR A 175 -15.28 -6.91 -10.94
N LEU A 176 -16.46 -6.73 -10.35
CA LEU A 176 -16.86 -7.48 -9.14
C LEU A 176 -17.06 -8.99 -9.40
N ASN A 177 -17.19 -9.42 -10.65
CA ASN A 177 -17.30 -10.83 -11.01
C ASN A 177 -15.93 -11.47 -11.28
N GLU A 178 -14.85 -10.69 -11.35
CA GLU A 178 -13.50 -11.22 -11.55
C GLU A 178 -13.15 -12.20 -10.43
N PRO A 179 -12.60 -13.40 -10.72
CA PRO A 179 -12.44 -14.46 -9.72
C PRO A 179 -11.66 -14.01 -8.47
N GLU A 180 -10.61 -13.20 -8.63
CA GLU A 180 -9.78 -12.66 -7.53
C GLU A 180 -10.38 -11.41 -6.86
N VAL A 181 -11.51 -10.88 -7.38
CA VAL A 181 -12.23 -9.72 -6.83
C VAL A 181 -13.54 -10.14 -6.18
N ASN A 182 -14.28 -11.07 -6.78
CA ASN A 182 -15.58 -11.54 -6.35
C ASN A 182 -15.61 -12.07 -4.92
N TRP A 183 -16.37 -11.40 -4.04
CA TRP A 183 -16.53 -11.77 -2.63
C TRP A 183 -16.88 -13.25 -2.44
N ASP A 184 -17.82 -13.75 -3.24
CA ASP A 184 -18.37 -15.11 -3.13
C ASP A 184 -17.40 -16.19 -3.64
N SER A 185 -16.30 -15.78 -4.30
CA SER A 185 -15.23 -16.69 -4.73
C SER A 185 -14.21 -16.98 -3.62
N ALA A 186 -14.29 -16.30 -2.46
CA ALA A 186 -13.47 -16.60 -1.29
C ALA A 186 -14.04 -17.80 -0.51
N THR A 187 -13.20 -18.79 -0.23
CA THR A 187 -13.59 -20.05 0.45
C THR A 187 -13.58 -19.95 1.98
N ASN A 188 -12.91 -18.93 2.53
CA ASN A 188 -12.75 -18.72 3.97
C ASN A 188 -12.49 -17.24 4.30
N ASP A 189 -12.58 -16.87 5.58
CA ASP A 189 -12.37 -15.49 6.04
C ASP A 189 -10.95 -14.96 5.78
N GLY A 190 -9.95 -15.84 5.71
CA GLY A 190 -8.58 -15.47 5.36
C GLY A 190 -8.48 -14.95 3.92
N GLU A 191 -9.18 -15.59 2.98
CA GLU A 191 -9.25 -15.13 1.59
C GLU A 191 -10.06 -13.84 1.44
N LYS A 192 -11.16 -13.68 2.20
CA LYS A 192 -11.91 -12.41 2.26
C LYS A 192 -11.04 -11.27 2.79
N TYR A 193 -10.29 -11.54 3.86
CA TYR A 193 -9.35 -10.60 4.45
C TYR A 193 -8.26 -10.18 3.45
N GLN A 194 -7.66 -11.15 2.74
CA GLN A 194 -6.70 -10.87 1.68
C GLN A 194 -7.29 -9.95 0.60
N ARG A 195 -8.49 -10.26 0.08
CA ARG A 195 -9.15 -9.45 -0.95
C ARG A 195 -9.38 -8.01 -0.49
N ILE A 196 -9.89 -7.81 0.72
CA ILE A 196 -10.11 -6.47 1.30
C ILE A 196 -8.81 -5.67 1.30
N LEU A 197 -7.72 -6.26 1.77
CA LEU A 197 -6.46 -5.55 1.95
C LEU A 197 -5.69 -5.31 0.66
N GLU A 198 -5.75 -6.24 -0.28
CA GLU A 198 -5.14 -6.05 -1.59
C GLU A 198 -5.87 -4.98 -2.41
N GLN A 199 -7.21 -4.96 -2.36
CA GLN A 199 -7.99 -3.86 -2.98
C GLN A 199 -7.70 -2.52 -2.30
N LYS A 200 -7.56 -2.50 -0.97
CA LYS A 200 -7.15 -1.32 -0.22
C LYS A 200 -5.76 -0.84 -0.65
N TRP A 201 -4.80 -1.75 -0.79
CA TRP A 201 -3.44 -1.43 -1.26
C TRP A 201 -3.45 -0.84 -2.67
N ALA A 202 -4.22 -1.44 -3.60
CA ALA A 202 -4.38 -0.91 -4.95
C ALA A 202 -5.05 0.47 -4.97
N GLY A 203 -6.06 0.68 -4.12
CA GLY A 203 -6.70 1.98 -3.94
C GLY A 203 -5.73 3.06 -3.43
N MET A 204 -4.76 2.69 -2.60
CA MET A 204 -3.73 3.58 -2.06
C MET A 204 -2.62 3.95 -3.06
N PHE A 205 -2.75 3.66 -4.35
CA PHE A 205 -1.75 4.09 -5.34
C PHE A 205 -1.57 5.62 -5.31
N GLY A 206 -0.31 6.08 -5.22
CA GLY A 206 0.03 7.49 -4.98
C GLY A 206 0.15 7.89 -3.50
N GLN A 207 -0.31 7.07 -2.55
CA GLN A 207 -0.20 7.27 -1.09
C GLN A 207 0.89 6.37 -0.47
N GLY A 208 2.11 6.44 -1.00
CA GLY A 208 3.17 5.45 -0.73
C GLY A 208 3.51 5.23 0.75
N TRP A 209 3.50 6.27 1.58
CA TRP A 209 3.73 6.11 3.03
C TRP A 209 2.62 5.30 3.71
N GLN A 210 1.36 5.58 3.38
CA GLN A 210 0.22 4.86 3.95
C GLN A 210 0.20 3.42 3.47
N ALA A 211 0.44 3.18 2.18
CA ALA A 211 0.60 1.84 1.63
C ALA A 211 1.74 1.07 2.34
N TRP A 212 2.88 1.72 2.63
CA TRP A 212 3.98 1.10 3.37
C TRP A 212 3.64 0.77 4.82
N HIS A 213 2.80 1.57 5.48
CA HIS A 213 2.26 1.23 6.80
C HIS A 213 1.35 0.01 6.73
N GLU A 214 0.42 -0.01 5.78
CA GLU A 214 -0.55 -1.11 5.64
C GLU A 214 0.11 -2.43 5.24
N VAL A 215 1.06 -2.44 4.31
CA VAL A 215 1.82 -3.65 3.96
C VAL A 215 2.56 -4.20 5.19
N ARG A 216 3.16 -3.36 6.05
CA ARG A 216 3.79 -3.84 7.29
C ARG A 216 2.78 -4.33 8.32
N ARG A 217 1.65 -3.63 8.49
CA ARG A 217 0.60 -4.06 9.43
C ARG A 217 -0.02 -5.39 9.02
N THR A 218 -0.20 -5.60 7.72
CA THR A 218 -1.07 -6.63 7.16
C THR A 218 -0.38 -7.70 6.35
N GLY A 219 0.88 -7.53 5.98
CA GLY A 219 1.61 -8.40 5.06
C GLY A 219 0.98 -8.54 3.67
N PHE A 220 -0.01 -7.72 3.30
CA PHE A 220 -0.67 -7.78 1.99
C PHE A 220 -0.36 -6.53 1.13
N PRO A 221 -0.22 -6.69 -0.20
CA PRO A 221 -0.17 -7.95 -0.94
C PRO A 221 1.00 -8.83 -0.49
N ALA A 222 0.81 -10.15 -0.58
CA ALA A 222 1.66 -11.12 0.11
C ALA A 222 3.15 -10.97 -0.23
N ARG A 223 3.96 -10.55 0.75
CA ARG A 223 5.45 -10.62 0.78
C ARG A 223 6.18 -10.05 -0.45
N VAL A 224 5.51 -9.19 -1.22
CA VAL A 224 5.97 -8.72 -2.54
C VAL A 224 7.30 -7.97 -2.53
N PHE A 225 7.76 -7.50 -1.36
CA PHE A 225 8.98 -6.71 -1.21
C PHE A 225 9.93 -7.22 -0.12
N GLU A 226 9.79 -8.45 0.35
CA GLU A 226 10.51 -8.92 1.55
C GLU A 226 11.92 -9.47 1.29
N TYR A 227 12.28 -9.89 0.07
CA TYR A 227 13.61 -10.50 -0.16
C TYR A 227 14.27 -10.22 -1.52
N GLU A 228 13.56 -9.62 -2.48
CA GLU A 228 14.02 -9.50 -3.88
C GLU A 228 14.34 -8.03 -4.24
N LEU A 229 15.41 -7.48 -3.66
CA LEU A 229 15.82 -6.07 -3.85
C LEU A 229 17.33 -5.94 -4.15
N GLU A 230 17.84 -6.79 -5.04
CA GLU A 230 19.27 -6.97 -5.34
C GLU A 230 20.02 -5.67 -5.70
N GLY A 231 19.35 -4.73 -6.36
CA GLY A 231 19.92 -3.44 -6.78
C GLY A 231 19.83 -2.33 -5.74
N THR A 232 19.38 -2.63 -4.52
CA THR A 232 19.31 -1.65 -3.43
C THR A 232 20.62 -1.57 -2.64
N VAL A 233 20.75 -0.55 -1.79
CA VAL A 233 21.88 -0.39 -0.85
C VAL A 233 21.96 -1.57 0.15
N PHE A 234 20.84 -2.24 0.39
CA PHE A 234 20.70 -3.34 1.33
C PHE A 234 20.10 -4.57 0.62
N PRO A 235 20.87 -5.24 -0.27
CA PRO A 235 20.37 -6.40 -1.00
C PRO A 235 19.95 -7.51 -0.02
N ASP A 236 18.94 -8.28 -0.43
CA ASP A 236 18.42 -9.47 0.28
C ASP A 236 17.81 -9.21 1.68
N LEU A 237 17.62 -7.95 2.08
CA LEU A 237 17.00 -7.59 3.36
C LEU A 237 15.52 -7.18 3.24
N GLY A 238 15.02 -7.12 2.01
CA GLY A 238 13.66 -6.71 1.73
C GLY A 238 13.34 -5.26 2.02
N MET A 239 12.07 -5.01 2.27
CA MET A 239 11.55 -3.71 2.57
C MET A 239 11.90 -3.32 4.01
N PRO A 240 12.47 -2.13 4.25
CA PRO A 240 12.67 -1.63 5.60
C PRO A 240 11.38 -1.67 6.44
N VAL A 241 11.50 -2.03 7.71
CA VAL A 241 10.37 -2.03 8.67
C VAL A 241 10.23 -0.70 9.38
N ARG A 242 11.21 0.21 9.25
CA ARG A 242 11.20 1.58 9.77
C ARG A 242 12.23 2.47 9.05
N LYS A 243 12.22 3.76 9.37
CA LYS A 243 13.33 4.68 9.07
C LYS A 243 14.30 4.73 10.25
N SER A 244 15.57 4.97 9.95
CA SER A 244 16.59 5.25 10.95
C SER A 244 16.31 6.60 11.62
N TYR A 245 16.77 6.76 12.86
CA TYR A 245 16.87 8.09 13.45
C TYR A 245 17.86 8.96 12.66
N PRO A 246 17.67 10.30 12.63
CA PRO A 246 18.63 11.21 12.03
C PRO A 246 20.00 11.07 12.70
N GLY A 247 21.08 11.13 11.92
CA GLY A 247 22.44 11.04 12.45
C GLY A 247 22.81 12.16 13.43
N SER A 248 22.15 13.32 13.35
CA SER A 248 22.33 14.43 14.29
C SER A 248 21.87 14.09 15.71
N GLU A 249 20.90 13.18 15.88
CA GLU A 249 20.46 12.77 17.23
C GLU A 249 21.56 12.02 17.99
N GLU A 250 22.51 11.39 17.28
CA GLU A 250 23.67 10.72 17.90
C GLU A 250 24.63 11.72 18.56
N THR A 251 24.65 12.98 18.12
CA THR A 251 25.52 14.04 18.69
C THR A 251 24.75 14.98 19.61
N ASP A 252 23.54 15.36 19.20
CA ASP A 252 22.81 16.46 19.84
C ASP A 252 21.93 15.98 21.00
N ASN A 253 21.58 14.68 21.01
CA ASN A 253 20.58 14.11 21.91
C ASN A 253 20.86 12.63 22.28
N SER A 254 22.14 12.26 22.33
CA SER A 254 22.60 10.86 22.45
C SER A 254 21.94 10.09 23.59
N TYR A 255 21.83 10.70 24.78
CA TYR A 255 21.20 10.07 25.94
C TYR A 255 19.75 9.63 25.68
N ASN A 256 18.92 10.52 25.13
CA ASN A 256 17.52 10.19 24.86
C ASN A 256 17.38 9.22 23.67
N LEU A 257 18.29 9.31 22.70
CA LEU A 257 18.33 8.41 21.57
C LEU A 257 18.67 6.97 22.01
N ASP A 258 19.66 6.80 22.89
CA ASP A 258 20.04 5.50 23.44
C ASP A 258 18.90 4.87 24.24
N GLU A 259 18.23 5.66 25.08
CA GLU A 259 17.03 5.25 25.81
C GLU A 259 15.89 4.82 24.86
N ALA A 260 15.66 5.56 23.77
CA ALA A 260 14.66 5.22 22.77
C ALA A 260 15.01 3.92 22.02
N LYS A 261 16.27 3.77 21.56
CA LYS A 261 16.77 2.57 20.89
C LYS A 261 16.64 1.34 21.78
N ALA A 262 16.97 1.46 23.06
CA ALA A 262 16.83 0.39 24.04
C ALA A 262 15.36 -0.02 24.23
N ARG A 263 14.45 0.95 24.44
CA ARG A 263 13.01 0.67 24.59
C ARG A 263 12.38 0.03 23.36
N GLN A 264 12.83 0.41 22.17
CA GLN A 264 12.32 -0.10 20.90
C GLN A 264 13.08 -1.34 20.40
N ASN A 265 14.07 -1.82 21.16
CA ASN A 265 14.90 -2.98 20.82
C ASN A 265 15.48 -2.86 19.39
N ILE A 266 16.04 -1.69 19.07
CA ILE A 266 16.59 -1.39 17.73
C ILE A 266 17.95 -2.05 17.55
N GLU A 267 18.12 -2.74 16.42
CA GLU A 267 19.41 -3.29 16.04
C GLU A 267 20.37 -2.19 15.57
N SER A 268 21.65 -2.30 15.92
CA SER A 268 22.68 -1.39 15.40
C SER A 268 23.00 -1.62 13.93
N ARG A 269 22.77 -2.85 13.42
CA ARG A 269 23.02 -3.22 12.03
C ARG A 269 22.06 -2.48 11.09
N ASN A 270 22.56 -2.07 9.92
CA ASN A 270 21.76 -1.43 8.86
C ASN A 270 20.91 -0.26 9.38
N PHE A 271 21.48 0.52 10.31
CA PHE A 271 20.83 1.68 10.93
C PHE A 271 19.50 1.36 11.61
N GLY A 272 19.28 0.11 12.03
CA GLY A 272 18.04 -0.35 12.66
C GLY A 272 16.83 -0.35 11.72
N MET A 273 17.04 -0.27 10.41
CA MET A 273 15.94 -0.17 9.44
C MET A 273 15.24 -1.50 9.18
N PHE A 274 15.88 -2.62 9.51
CA PHE A 274 15.42 -3.98 9.24
C PHE A 274 15.33 -4.78 10.55
N SER A 275 14.55 -5.85 10.51
CA SER A 275 14.46 -6.84 11.60
C SER A 275 15.14 -8.12 11.15
N THR A 276 16.25 -8.50 11.77
CA THR A 276 17.00 -9.72 11.39
C THR A 276 16.47 -10.99 12.08
N ASP A 277 15.75 -10.84 13.19
CA ASP A 277 15.17 -11.94 13.97
C ASP A 277 13.64 -11.90 14.03
N GLY A 278 13.03 -10.98 13.29
CA GLY A 278 11.58 -10.80 13.21
C GLY A 278 10.95 -10.13 14.42
N ILE A 279 11.72 -9.80 15.46
CA ILE A 279 11.22 -9.24 16.73
C ILE A 279 11.84 -7.86 17.01
N LYS A 280 13.12 -7.67 16.66
CA LYS A 280 13.83 -6.40 16.86
C LYS A 280 13.52 -5.38 15.78
N SER A 281 13.77 -4.11 16.09
CA SER A 281 13.57 -2.96 15.19
C SER A 281 12.13 -2.76 14.68
N GLN A 282 11.17 -3.58 15.11
CA GLN A 282 9.77 -3.45 14.70
C GLN A 282 9.14 -2.19 15.29
N MET A 283 8.19 -1.61 14.55
CA MET A 283 7.31 -0.58 15.12
C MET A 283 6.39 -1.23 16.15
N TRP A 284 6.00 -0.51 17.20
CA TRP A 284 5.16 -1.09 18.28
C TRP A 284 3.84 -1.70 17.78
N TRP A 285 3.31 -1.17 16.68
CA TRP A 285 2.08 -1.65 16.03
C TRP A 285 2.31 -2.81 15.05
N HIS A 286 3.56 -3.09 14.70
CA HIS A 286 3.93 -4.15 13.76
C HIS A 286 4.12 -5.45 14.55
N THR A 287 3.00 -6.14 14.83
CA THR A 287 2.99 -7.37 15.64
C THR A 287 3.21 -8.64 14.83
N ARG A 288 3.29 -8.55 13.50
CA ARG A 288 3.73 -9.67 12.67
C ARG A 288 5.21 -9.91 12.90
N LYS A 289 5.53 -11.15 13.29
CA LYS A 289 6.91 -11.61 13.32
C LYS A 289 7.35 -11.70 11.86
N ASN A 290 8.44 -11.02 11.50
CA ASN A 290 8.95 -11.07 10.13
C ASN A 290 9.19 -12.55 9.74
N PRO A 291 8.77 -13.00 8.55
CA PRO A 291 8.59 -14.42 8.28
C PRO A 291 9.91 -15.05 7.83
N ILE A 292 10.47 -15.93 8.64
CA ILE A 292 11.29 -17.00 8.06
C ILE A 292 10.34 -17.77 7.11
N PRO A 293 10.70 -18.01 5.82
CA PRO A 293 9.82 -18.61 4.81
C PRO A 293 9.25 -20.00 5.11
N THR A 294 9.47 -20.55 6.30
CA THR A 294 9.15 -21.94 6.66
C THR A 294 8.13 -22.10 7.78
N GLU A 295 7.69 -21.03 8.43
CA GLU A 295 6.67 -21.15 9.48
C GLU A 295 5.37 -20.46 9.03
N ILE A 296 4.36 -21.29 8.77
CA ILE A 296 2.95 -20.87 8.92
C ILE A 296 2.86 -20.33 10.34
N ASP A 297 2.36 -19.09 10.52
CA ASP A 297 2.13 -18.53 11.86
C ASP A 297 1.41 -19.61 12.71
N PRO A 298 2.06 -20.16 13.75
CA PRO A 298 1.46 -21.23 14.50
C PRO A 298 0.16 -20.72 15.12
N PRO A 299 -0.95 -21.48 15.04
CA PRO A 299 -2.20 -21.07 15.66
C PRO A 299 -1.97 -20.86 17.16
N GLU A 300 -2.38 -19.68 17.65
CA GLU A 300 -2.38 -19.35 19.07
C GLU A 300 -3.08 -20.49 19.85
N ARG A 301 -2.38 -21.06 20.84
CA ARG A 301 -2.93 -22.02 21.80
C ARG A 301 -3.49 -21.28 23.00
#